data_AF-A0A5D0VAS2-F1
#
_entry.id   AF-A0A5D0VAS2-F1
#
_cell.length_a   1.000
_cell.length_b   1.000
_cell.length_c   1.000
_cell.angle_alpha   90.00
_cell.angle_beta   90.00
_cell.angle_gamma   90.00
#
_symmetry.space_group_name_H-M   'P 1'
#
loop_
_entity.id
_entity.type
_entity.pdbx_description
1 polymer ?
#
loop_
_entity_poly.entity_id
_entity_poly.type
_entity_poly.pdbx_seq_one_letter_code
_entity_poly.pdbx_strand_id
1 'polypeptide(L)' 'MRVAMIGTGYVGLVSGTCFADFGHVVTCIDKDASKIDALNNG' A
#
# COMPACT_ATOMS: atom_id res chain seq x y z
N MET A 1 -5.07 -12.71 5.83
CA MET A 1 -4.36 -12.05 6.95
C MET A 1 -4.52 -10.54 6.82
N ARG A 2 -4.34 -9.75 7.90
CA ARG A 2 -4.32 -8.28 7.85
C ARG A 2 -2.86 -7.81 7.88
N VAL A 3 -2.42 -7.05 6.88
CA VAL A 3 -1.04 -6.59 6.72
C VAL A 3 -1.02 -5.06 6.66
N ALA A 4 -0.15 -4.44 7.45
CA ALA A 4 0.08 -2.99 7.38
C ALA A 4 1.44 -2.75 6.71
N MET A 5 1.45 -2.01 5.60
CA MET A 5 2.67 -1.57 4.92
C MET A 5 2.96 -0.12 5.26
N ILE A 6 4.06 0.13 5.97
CA ILE A 6 4.51 1.48 6.31
C ILE A 6 5.52 1.94 5.26
N GLY A 7 5.13 2.93 4.48
CA GLY A 7 5.83 3.48 3.33
C GLY A 7 5.22 3.00 2.00
N THR A 8 4.84 3.94 1.14
CA THR A 8 4.30 3.67 -0.21
C THR A 8 5.29 4.02 -1.32
N GLY A 9 6.58 3.82 -1.05
CA GLY A 9 7.61 3.78 -2.09
C GLY A 9 7.56 2.48 -2.90
N TYR A 10 8.49 2.32 -3.83
CA TYR A 10 8.55 1.14 -4.73
C TYR A 10 8.46 -0.19 -3.97
N VAL A 11 9.29 -0.39 -2.94
CA VAL A 11 9.34 -1.67 -2.20
C VAL A 11 8.03 -1.92 -1.44
N GLY A 12 7.54 -0.93 -0.69
CA GLY A 12 6.34 -1.08 0.14
C GLY A 12 5.07 -1.23 -0.68
N LEU A 13 4.92 -0.44 -1.74
CA LEU A 13 3.76 -0.47 -2.61
C LEU A 13 3.70 -1.78 -3.42
N VAL A 14 4.78 -2.15 -4.12
CA VAL A 14 4.80 -3.38 -4.93
C VAL A 14 4.56 -4.61 -4.08
N SER A 15 5.24 -4.71 -2.94
CA SER A 15 5.05 -5.84 -2.02
C SER A 15 3.63 -5.86 -1.45
N GLY A 16 3.11 -4.69 -1.06
CA GLY A 16 1.74 -4.54 -0.57
C GLY A 16 0.70 -4.96 -1.62
N THR A 17 0.88 -4.59 -2.88
CA THR A 17 -0.01 -5.01 -3.97
C THR A 17 0.05 -6.51 -4.22
N CYS A 18 1.23 -7.15 -4.19
CA CYS A 18 1.32 -8.60 -4.33
C CYS A 18 0.62 -9.35 -3.18
N PHE A 19 0.74 -8.86 -1.94
CA PHE A 19 0.01 -9.44 -0.82
C PHE A 19 -1.51 -9.26 -0.93
N ALA A 20 -1.96 -8.12 -1.45
CA ALA A 20 -3.37 -7.88 -1.72
C ALA A 20 -3.89 -8.81 -2.81
N ASP A 21 -3.12 -9.02 -3.89
CA ASP A 21 -3.42 -9.94 -4.99
C ASP A 21 -3.53 -11.39 -4.52
N PHE A 22 -2.72 -11.78 -3.52
CA PHE A 22 -2.82 -13.08 -2.84
C PHE A 22 -4.00 -13.20 -1.84
N GLY A 23 -4.89 -12.21 -1.80
CA GLY A 23 -6.11 -12.23 -0.98
C GLY A 23 -5.90 -11.80 0.47
N HIS A 24 -4.81 -11.09 0.79
CA HIS A 24 -4.65 -10.46 2.10
C HIS A 24 -5.29 -9.08 2.13
N VAL A 25 -5.79 -8.67 3.30
CA VAL A 25 -6.26 -7.29 3.50
C VAL A 25 -5.03 -6.46 3.84
N VAL A 26 -4.61 -5.62 2.90
CA VAL A 26 -3.41 -4.78 3.04
C VAL A 26 -3.82 -3.32 3.23
N THR A 27 -3.23 -2.65 4.22
CA THR A 27 -3.36 -1.21 4.41
C THR A 27 -2.00 -0.55 4.23
N CYS A 28 -1.88 0.25 3.18
CA CYS A 28 -0.70 1.06 2.90
C CYS A 28 -0.78 2.39 3.65
N ILE A 29 0.29 2.76 4.35
CA ILE A 29 0.38 3.96 5.20
C ILE A 29 1.62 4.74 4.78
N ASP A 30 1.49 6.02 4.44
CA ASP A 30 2.61 6.92 4.21
C ASP A 30 2.38 8.23 4.95
N LYS A 31 3.46 8.96 5.27
CA LYS A 31 3.37 10.28 5.89
C LYS A 31 2.93 11.34 4.87
N ASP A 32 3.19 11.08 3.59
CA ASP A 32 2.90 12.00 2.51
C ASP A 32 1.49 11.74 1.99
N ALA A 33 0.55 12.59 2.42
CA ALA A 33 -0.85 12.52 2.01
C ALA A 33 -1.01 12.58 0.48
N SER A 34 -0.17 13.34 -0.22
CA SER A 34 -0.27 13.48 -1.68
C SER A 34 -0.05 12.16 -2.42
N LYS A 35 0.82 11.28 -1.89
CA LYS A 35 1.04 9.94 -2.45
C LYS A 35 -0.17 9.04 -2.22
N ILE A 36 -0.78 9.12 -1.05
CA ILE A 36 -1.98 8.34 -0.74
C ILE A 36 -3.15 8.78 -1.62
N ASP A 37 -3.35 10.09 -1.77
CA ASP A 37 -4.38 10.65 -2.65
C ASP A 37 -4.16 10.24 -4.10
N ALA A 38 -2.93 10.31 -4.60
CA ALA A 38 -2.59 9.83 -5.94
C ALA A 38 -2.94 8.35 -6.12
N LEU A 39 -2.55 7.48 -5.17
CA LEU A 39 -2.86 6.05 -5.23
C LEU A 39 -4.36 5.74 -5.18
N ASN A 40 -5.14 6.51 -4.41
CA ASN A 40 -6.59 6.35 -4.34
C ASN A 40 -7.31 6.83 -5.60
N ASN A 41 -6.67 7.70 -6.39
CA ASN A 41 -7.20 8.20 -7.66
C ASN A 41 -6.89 7.28 -8.85
N GLY A 42 -6.11 6.20 -8.64
CA GLY A 42 -5.68 5.26 -9.67
C GLY A 42 -4.51 5.76 -10.52
#